data_AF-A0A9N8YMG5-F1
#
_entry.id   AF-A0A9N8YMG5-F1
#
_cell.length_a   1.000
_cell.length_b   1.000
_cell.length_c   1.000
_cell.angle_alpha   90.00
_cell.angle_beta   90.00
_cell.angle_gamma   90.00
#
_symmetry.space_group_name_H-M   'P 1'
#
loop_
_entity.id
_entity.type
_entity.pdbx_description
1 polymer ?
#
loop_
_entity_poly.entity_id
_entity_poly.type
_entity_poly.pdbx_seq_one_letter_code
_entity_poly.pdbx_strand_id
1 'polypeptide(L)'
;MVTGCMPRIEFQMWIDFGFCSCKVCNDYLGESEERKLSDLYQELIIQKDCQENRIEVCGYKQPIKSVYYLKQYVLSEFLSLELSVNVDYGFMNCRTDEIKKLRNMYKKLFETLQFDPQDLHEACMAGKIFNYIRSILPNEVVNANLLKNPYPLRDY
;
A
#
# COMPACT_ATOMS: atom_id res chain seq x y z
N MET A 1 -18.42 33.95 3.27
CA MET A 1 -19.03 32.61 3.45
C MET A 1 -18.18 31.63 2.67
N VAL A 2 -17.34 30.86 3.35
CA VAL A 2 -16.56 29.79 2.69
C VAL A 2 -17.37 28.51 2.85
N THR A 3 -17.94 28.04 1.75
CA THR A 3 -18.63 26.76 1.64
C THR A 3 -17.60 25.65 1.77
N GLY A 4 -17.57 24.99 2.93
CA GLY A 4 -16.72 23.81 3.16
C GLY A 4 -17.28 22.61 2.40
N CYS A 5 -16.67 22.27 1.27
CA CYS A 5 -16.92 21.01 0.60
C CYS A 5 -16.06 19.93 1.28
N MET A 6 -16.71 18.99 1.98
CA MET A 6 -16.05 17.81 2.51
C MET A 6 -15.84 16.82 1.35
N PRO A 7 -14.59 16.48 0.97
CA PRO A 7 -14.35 15.57 -0.15
C PRO A 7 -14.83 14.15 0.20
N ARG A 8 -15.23 13.35 -0.79
CA ARG A 8 -15.62 11.95 -0.58
C ARG A 8 -14.38 11.09 -0.29
N ILE A 9 -14.54 10.08 0.57
CA ILE A 9 -13.45 9.19 1.08
C ILE A 9 -12.68 8.42 0.00
N GLU A 10 -13.24 8.38 -1.21
CA GLU A 10 -12.69 7.72 -2.41
C GLU A 10 -11.69 8.59 -3.19
N PHE A 11 -11.48 9.85 -2.80
CA PHE A 11 -10.47 10.72 -3.41
C PHE A 11 -9.09 10.55 -2.74
N GLN A 12 -8.04 10.43 -3.56
CA GLN A 12 -6.63 10.30 -3.14
C GLN A 12 -6.17 11.39 -2.14
N MET A 13 -6.83 12.56 -2.15
CA MET A 13 -6.61 13.65 -1.19
C MET A 13 -6.95 13.30 0.26
N TRP A 14 -7.68 12.20 0.52
CA TRP A 14 -7.87 11.69 1.89
C TRP A 14 -6.62 11.00 2.45
N ILE A 15 -5.67 10.57 1.63
CA ILE A 15 -4.37 10.11 2.15
C ILE A 15 -3.54 11.32 2.61
N ASP A 16 -3.80 12.51 2.06
CA ASP A 16 -3.26 13.77 2.59
C ASP A 16 -3.97 14.23 3.88
N PHE A 17 -5.05 13.56 4.32
CA PHE A 17 -5.72 13.79 5.61
C PHE A 17 -4.94 13.22 6.82
N GLY A 18 -3.62 13.39 6.77
CA GLY A 18 -2.75 13.34 7.94
C GLY A 18 -1.80 14.54 8.06
N PHE A 19 -1.46 15.23 6.96
CA PHE A 19 -0.44 16.30 6.95
C PHE A 19 -0.64 17.40 5.90
N CYS A 20 -1.88 17.70 5.48
CA CYS A 20 -2.15 18.87 4.65
C CYS A 20 -3.33 19.70 5.17
N SER A 21 -3.08 20.44 6.25
CA SER A 21 -3.80 21.68 6.50
C SER A 21 -2.88 22.68 7.18
N CYS A 22 -1.85 23.13 6.44
CA CYS A 22 -1.31 24.51 6.45
C CYS A 22 0.04 24.57 5.71
N LYS A 23 0.02 24.54 4.37
CA LYS A 23 1.08 25.22 3.59
C LYS A 23 0.51 26.50 3.00
N VAL A 24 0.27 27.47 3.87
CA VAL A 24 0.20 28.87 3.47
C VAL A 24 1.16 29.64 4.37
N CYS A 25 2.40 29.75 3.90
CA CYS A 25 3.39 30.79 4.25
C CYS A 25 4.27 30.61 5.51
N ASN A 26 5.33 29.79 5.40
CA ASN A 26 6.62 29.96 6.11
C ASN A 26 6.55 30.34 7.61
N ASP A 27 5.59 29.76 8.31
CA ASP A 27 5.22 30.05 9.68
C ASP A 27 5.52 28.85 10.57
N TYR A 28 6.53 28.98 11.43
CA TYR A 28 6.98 27.98 12.42
C TYR A 28 5.85 27.39 13.28
N LEU A 29 4.69 28.06 13.35
CA LEU A 29 3.48 27.56 14.00
C LEU A 29 2.92 26.31 13.32
N GLY A 30 2.90 26.24 11.99
CA GLY A 30 2.42 25.08 11.22
C GLY A 30 3.19 23.80 11.55
N GLU A 31 4.52 23.89 11.63
CA GLU A 31 5.38 22.74 11.96
C GLU A 31 5.20 22.23 13.41
N SER A 32 4.78 23.10 14.33
CA SER A 32 4.57 22.73 15.73
C SER A 32 3.23 22.00 15.92
N GLU A 33 2.19 22.45 15.21
CA GLU A 33 0.88 21.80 15.22
C GLU A 33 0.89 20.49 14.43
N GLU A 34 1.62 20.42 13.31
CA GLU A 34 1.87 19.16 12.60
C GLU A 34 2.60 18.13 13.49
N ARG A 35 3.58 18.56 14.29
CA ARG A 35 4.24 17.68 15.27
C ARG A 35 3.29 17.18 16.34
N LYS A 36 2.48 18.07 16.94
CA LYS A 36 1.49 17.67 17.95
C LYS A 36 0.45 16.71 17.40
N LEU A 37 -0.01 16.95 16.17
CA LEU A 37 -0.94 16.04 15.49
C LEU A 37 -0.25 14.70 15.19
N SER A 38 0.99 14.71 14.72
CA SER A 38 1.79 13.49 14.54
C SER A 38 1.90 12.69 15.83
N ASP A 39 2.23 13.34 16.94
CA ASP A 39 2.38 12.70 18.25
C ASP A 39 1.04 12.12 18.72
N LEU A 40 -0.06 12.87 18.56
CA LEU A 40 -1.40 12.42 18.93
C LEU A 40 -1.89 11.24 18.07
N TYR A 41 -1.65 11.27 16.76
CA TYR A 41 -1.93 10.14 15.89
C TYR A 41 -1.07 8.94 16.25
N GLN A 42 0.20 9.14 16.58
CA GLN A 42 1.08 8.07 17.04
C GLN A 42 0.57 7.45 18.35
N GLU A 43 0.12 8.26 19.31
CA GLU A 43 -0.51 7.76 20.53
C GLU A 43 -1.81 6.99 20.26
N LEU A 44 -2.68 7.51 19.40
CA LEU A 44 -3.92 6.84 19.01
C LEU A 44 -3.67 5.53 18.26
N ILE A 45 -2.64 5.52 17.41
CA ILE A 45 -2.17 4.31 16.72
C ILE A 45 -1.68 3.32 17.76
N ILE A 46 -0.80 3.70 18.69
CA ILE A 46 -0.32 2.81 19.76
C ILE A 46 -1.48 2.29 20.63
N GLN A 47 -2.45 3.15 20.97
CA GLN A 47 -3.64 2.74 21.74
C GLN A 47 -4.54 1.76 20.96
N LYS A 48 -4.66 1.94 19.65
CA LYS A 48 -5.40 1.02 18.76
C LYS A 48 -4.61 -0.24 18.40
N ASP A 49 -3.28 -0.17 18.36
CA ASP A 49 -2.34 -1.28 18.10
C ASP A 49 -2.36 -2.28 19.27
N CYS A 50 -2.61 -1.81 20.50
CA CYS A 50 -2.98 -2.67 21.64
C CYS A 50 -4.27 -3.49 21.41
N GLN A 51 -5.09 -3.15 20.40
CA GLN A 51 -6.30 -3.90 20.01
C GLN A 51 -6.17 -4.59 18.65
N GLU A 52 -5.33 -4.10 17.74
CA GLU A 52 -5.16 -4.65 16.39
C GLU A 52 -3.79 -4.26 15.82
N ASN A 53 -2.81 -5.17 15.93
CA ASN A 53 -1.46 -5.01 15.38
C ASN A 53 -1.52 -4.64 13.88
N ARG A 54 -0.79 -3.59 13.44
CA ARG A 54 -0.25 -3.33 12.07
C ARG A 54 -0.66 -2.00 11.40
N ILE A 55 -0.22 -0.87 11.96
CA ILE A 55 -0.12 0.39 11.20
C ILE A 55 1.35 0.78 11.05
N GLU A 56 1.89 0.73 9.82
CA GLU A 56 3.24 1.26 9.52
C GLU A 56 3.15 2.79 9.37
N VAL A 57 3.85 3.54 10.22
CA VAL A 57 3.97 5.00 10.11
C VAL A 57 5.14 5.32 9.17
N CYS A 58 4.83 5.62 7.90
CA CYS A 58 5.83 6.12 6.96
C CYS A 58 6.24 7.55 7.33
N GLY A 59 7.52 7.78 7.61
CA GLY A 59 8.04 9.14 7.82
C GLY A 59 7.95 10.02 6.56
N TYR A 60 7.85 11.33 6.75
CA TYR A 60 7.67 12.40 5.75
C TYR A 60 8.58 12.39 4.48
N LYS A 61 9.56 11.49 4.40
CA LYS A 61 10.52 11.39 3.28
C LYS A 61 10.66 10.00 2.66
N GLN A 62 9.95 8.99 3.15
CA GLN A 62 10.04 7.65 2.59
C GLN A 62 8.93 7.45 1.54
N PRO A 63 9.26 7.04 0.31
CA PRO A 63 8.24 6.68 -0.66
C PRO A 63 7.41 5.51 -0.12
N ILE A 64 6.09 5.61 -0.25
CA ILE A 64 5.18 4.53 0.14
C ILE A 64 5.50 3.30 -0.70
N LYS A 65 5.71 2.16 -0.04
CA LYS A 65 5.99 0.89 -0.71
C LYS A 65 4.80 0.48 -1.58
N SER A 66 5.07 0.02 -2.79
CA SER A 66 4.04 -0.35 -3.77
C SER A 66 3.05 -1.41 -3.28
N VAL A 67 3.43 -2.22 -2.28
CA VAL A 67 2.59 -3.26 -1.69
C VAL A 67 1.35 -2.70 -0.99
N TYR A 68 1.40 -1.45 -0.51
CA TYR A 68 0.25 -0.79 0.11
C TYR A 68 -0.78 -0.35 -0.93
N TYR A 69 -0.33 0.11 -2.10
CA TYR A 69 -1.23 0.34 -3.23
C TYR A 69 -1.83 -0.97 -3.75
N LEU A 70 -1.06 -2.07 -3.75
CA LEU A 70 -1.60 -3.39 -4.06
C LEU A 70 -2.70 -3.78 -3.07
N LYS A 71 -2.47 -3.63 -1.76
CA LYS A 71 -3.46 -3.90 -0.71
C LYS A 71 -4.76 -3.15 -0.97
N GLN A 72 -4.67 -1.85 -1.22
CA GLN A 72 -5.82 -1.00 -1.50
C GLN A 72 -6.57 -1.50 -2.76
N TYR A 73 -5.85 -1.74 -3.85
CA TYR A 73 -6.42 -2.19 -5.13
C TYR A 73 -7.17 -3.53 -5.03
N VAL A 74 -6.63 -4.50 -4.29
CA VAL A 74 -7.21 -5.86 -4.22
C VAL A 74 -8.35 -5.95 -3.22
N LEU A 75 -8.38 -5.10 -2.21
CA LEU A 75 -9.45 -5.06 -1.18
C LEU A 75 -10.62 -4.14 -1.54
N SER A 76 -10.41 -3.11 -2.39
CA SER A 76 -11.47 -2.18 -2.79
C SER A 76 -11.89 -2.40 -4.24
N GLU A 77 -13.20 -2.55 -4.50
CA GLU A 77 -13.72 -2.78 -5.85
C GLU A 77 -13.60 -1.56 -6.79
N PHE A 78 -13.45 -0.36 -6.23
CA PHE A 78 -13.55 0.91 -6.96
C PHE A 78 -12.19 1.51 -7.37
N LEU A 79 -11.08 0.98 -6.88
CA LEU A 79 -9.76 1.56 -7.13
C LEU A 79 -9.16 1.10 -8.45
N SER A 80 -8.53 2.04 -9.15
CA SER A 80 -7.73 1.77 -10.34
C SER A 80 -6.37 1.16 -9.99
N LEU A 81 -5.81 0.41 -10.92
CA LEU A 81 -4.49 -0.20 -10.79
C LEU A 81 -3.39 0.86 -10.92
N GLU A 82 -2.58 1.02 -9.88
CA GLU A 82 -1.42 1.93 -9.86
C GLU A 82 -0.28 1.40 -10.74
N LEU A 83 0.52 2.29 -11.35
CA LEU A 83 1.59 1.90 -12.27
C LEU A 83 2.68 1.06 -11.59
N SER A 84 3.06 1.41 -10.37
CA SER A 84 4.02 0.63 -9.58
C SER A 84 3.48 -0.78 -9.32
N VAL A 85 2.20 -0.89 -8.95
CA VAL A 85 1.55 -2.18 -8.73
C VAL A 85 1.50 -3.01 -10.01
N ASN A 86 1.27 -2.33 -11.15
CA ASN A 86 1.18 -2.97 -12.45
C ASN A 86 2.49 -3.71 -12.79
N VAL A 87 3.63 -3.07 -12.54
CA VAL A 87 4.97 -3.61 -12.83
C VAL A 87 5.41 -4.61 -11.76
N ASP A 88 5.33 -4.21 -10.49
CA ASP A 88 5.95 -4.92 -9.37
C ASP A 88 5.32 -6.29 -9.11
N TYR A 89 3.99 -6.37 -9.26
CA TYR A 89 3.19 -7.54 -8.88
C TYR A 89 2.59 -8.27 -10.09
N GLY A 90 3.13 -8.02 -11.29
CA GLY A 90 2.91 -8.90 -12.44
C GLY A 90 1.64 -8.66 -13.26
N PHE A 91 0.88 -7.61 -12.97
CA PHE A 91 -0.31 -7.28 -13.77
C PHE A 91 0.06 -6.84 -15.20
N MET A 92 1.24 -6.26 -15.40
CA MET A 92 1.77 -5.89 -16.73
C MET A 92 1.95 -7.10 -17.65
N ASN A 93 2.11 -8.30 -17.07
CA ASN A 93 2.26 -9.54 -17.81
C ASN A 93 0.91 -10.23 -18.14
N CYS A 94 -0.21 -9.71 -17.62
CA CYS A 94 -1.52 -10.34 -17.71
C CYS A 94 -2.31 -9.89 -18.95
N ARG A 95 -3.12 -10.80 -19.49
CA ARG A 95 -4.28 -10.48 -20.35
C ARG A 95 -5.49 -10.10 -19.51
N THR A 96 -6.53 -9.58 -20.17
CA THR A 96 -7.74 -9.05 -19.49
C THR A 96 -8.42 -10.05 -18.56
N ASP A 97 -8.48 -11.34 -18.91
CA ASP A 97 -9.07 -12.38 -18.06
C ASP A 97 -8.14 -12.82 -16.91
N GLU A 98 -6.83 -12.69 -17.10
CA GLU A 98 -5.81 -13.02 -16.10
C GLU A 98 -5.74 -11.96 -14.99
N ILE A 99 -5.99 -10.68 -15.31
CA ILE A 99 -5.99 -9.58 -14.32
C ILE A 99 -6.94 -9.89 -13.15
N LYS A 100 -8.17 -10.34 -13.44
CA LYS A 100 -9.15 -10.67 -12.40
C LYS A 100 -8.70 -11.84 -11.53
N LYS A 101 -8.09 -12.87 -12.13
CA LYS A 101 -7.57 -14.04 -11.41
C LYS A 101 -6.40 -13.64 -10.50
N LEU A 102 -5.47 -12.84 -11.02
CA LEU A 102 -4.32 -12.34 -10.26
C LEU A 102 -4.76 -11.43 -9.11
N ARG A 103 -5.72 -10.53 -9.35
CA ARG A 103 -6.31 -9.69 -8.30
C ARG A 103 -6.93 -10.52 -7.18
N ASN A 104 -7.72 -11.55 -7.53
CA ASN A 104 -8.36 -12.43 -6.55
C ASN A 104 -7.35 -13.25 -5.74
N MET A 105 -6.26 -13.69 -6.37
CA MET A 105 -5.16 -14.36 -5.68
C MET A 105 -4.53 -13.46 -4.62
N TYR A 106 -4.19 -12.22 -4.99
CA TYR A 106 -3.66 -11.26 -4.02
C TYR A 106 -4.69 -10.93 -2.94
N LYS A 107 -5.97 -10.78 -3.27
CA LYS A 107 -7.03 -10.60 -2.27
C LYS A 107 -7.02 -11.71 -1.21
N LYS A 108 -7.03 -12.98 -1.63
CA LYS A 108 -6.91 -14.14 -0.71
C LYS A 108 -5.65 -14.07 0.15
N LEU A 109 -4.54 -13.62 -0.44
CA LEU A 109 -3.27 -13.48 0.25
C LEU A 109 -3.36 -12.43 1.38
N PHE A 110 -3.92 -11.24 1.10
CA PHE A 110 -4.13 -10.19 2.11
C PHE A 110 -5.18 -10.54 3.16
N GLU A 111 -6.10 -11.45 2.87
CA GLU A 111 -7.10 -11.98 3.82
C GLU A 111 -6.52 -13.09 4.73
N THR A 112 -5.30 -13.56 4.48
CA THR A 112 -4.66 -14.61 5.31
C THR A 112 -4.13 -14.01 6.62
N LEU A 113 -4.54 -14.57 7.77
CA LEU A 113 -4.24 -14.01 9.10
C LEU A 113 -2.74 -13.76 9.36
N GLN A 114 -1.86 -14.62 8.87
CA GLN A 114 -0.41 -14.53 9.09
C GLN A 114 0.32 -13.71 8.02
N PHE A 115 -0.37 -13.24 6.99
CA PHE A 115 0.28 -12.53 5.88
C PHE A 115 0.72 -11.13 6.32
N ASP A 116 1.98 -10.78 6.04
CA ASP A 116 2.52 -9.44 6.18
C ASP A 116 2.76 -8.83 4.77
N PRO A 117 2.19 -7.64 4.46
CA PRO A 117 2.52 -6.91 3.23
C PRO A 117 4.02 -6.63 3.08
N GLN A 118 4.75 -6.41 4.17
CA GLN A 118 6.19 -6.12 4.12
C GLN A 118 6.99 -7.29 3.54
N ASP A 119 6.69 -8.51 3.98
CA ASP A 119 7.34 -9.73 3.47
C ASP A 119 7.09 -9.91 1.96
N LEU A 120 5.89 -9.54 1.48
CA LEU A 120 5.58 -9.56 0.04
C LEU A 120 6.40 -8.52 -0.72
N HIS A 121 6.59 -7.32 -0.15
CA HIS A 121 7.43 -6.29 -0.76
C HIS A 121 8.89 -6.74 -0.85
N GLU A 122 9.43 -7.36 0.20
CA GLU A 122 10.79 -7.90 0.20
C GLU A 122 10.95 -9.03 -0.83
N ALA A 123 9.96 -9.93 -0.92
CA ALA A 123 9.92 -10.94 -1.96
C ALA A 123 9.85 -10.33 -3.37
N CYS A 124 9.14 -9.21 -3.54
CA CYS A 124 9.11 -8.45 -4.78
C CYS A 124 10.49 -7.91 -5.16
N MET A 125 11.15 -7.21 -4.23
CA MET A 125 12.49 -6.64 -4.44
C MET A 125 13.56 -7.72 -4.69
N ALA A 126 13.36 -8.92 -4.16
CA ALA A 126 14.24 -10.06 -4.38
C ALA A 126 13.94 -10.86 -5.66
N GLY A 127 12.89 -10.51 -6.42
CA GLY A 127 12.44 -11.27 -7.60
C GLY A 127 11.88 -12.67 -7.25
N LYS A 128 11.35 -12.84 -6.03
CA LYS A 128 10.93 -14.12 -5.44
C LYS A 128 9.43 -14.23 -5.14
N ILE A 129 8.60 -13.35 -5.72
CA ILE A 129 7.14 -13.30 -5.47
C ILE A 129 6.48 -14.67 -5.62
N PHE A 130 6.79 -15.40 -6.70
CA PHE A 130 6.20 -16.73 -6.95
C PHE A 130 6.42 -17.70 -5.78
N ASN A 131 7.67 -17.80 -5.29
CA ASN A 131 8.03 -18.69 -4.19
C ASN A 131 7.36 -18.27 -2.89
N TYR A 132 7.30 -16.97 -2.63
CA TYR A 132 6.64 -16.44 -1.44
C TYR A 132 5.13 -16.74 -1.44
N ILE A 133 4.43 -16.48 -2.55
CA ILE A 133 3.00 -16.82 -2.67
C ILE A 133 2.77 -18.32 -2.51
N ARG A 134 3.62 -19.18 -3.08
CA ARG A 134 3.53 -20.64 -2.90
C ARG A 134 3.66 -21.07 -1.43
N SER A 135 4.47 -20.37 -0.65
CA SER A 135 4.68 -20.71 0.77
C SER A 135 3.45 -20.44 1.64
N ILE A 136 2.63 -19.45 1.26
CA ILE A 136 1.42 -19.06 2.01
C ILE A 136 0.17 -19.71 1.42
N LEU A 137 0.09 -19.82 0.09
CA LEU A 137 -1.03 -20.38 -0.66
C LEU A 137 -0.56 -21.59 -1.50
N PRO A 138 -0.22 -22.73 -0.86
CA PRO A 138 0.36 -23.88 -1.55
C PRO A 138 -0.56 -24.49 -2.61
N ASN A 139 -1.88 -24.40 -2.39
CA ASN A 139 -2.92 -25.00 -3.25
C ASN A 139 -3.44 -24.08 -4.36
N GLU A 140 -3.06 -22.79 -4.38
CA GLU A 140 -3.52 -21.89 -5.43
C GLU A 140 -2.95 -22.37 -6.78
N VAL A 141 -3.47 -21.94 -7.93
CA VAL A 141 -2.82 -22.20 -9.23
C VAL A 141 -2.21 -20.90 -9.71
N VAL A 142 -0.87 -20.79 -9.65
CA VAL A 142 -0.14 -19.56 -9.97
C VAL A 142 0.76 -19.82 -11.18
N ASN A 143 0.64 -18.98 -12.21
CA ASN A 143 1.55 -18.99 -13.34
C ASN A 143 2.78 -18.13 -13.00
N ALA A 144 3.94 -18.76 -12.84
CA ALA A 144 5.20 -18.08 -12.50
C ALA A 144 5.60 -17.01 -13.53
N ASN A 145 5.20 -17.15 -14.80
CA ASN A 145 5.52 -16.16 -15.83
C ASN A 145 4.79 -14.83 -15.62
N LEU A 146 3.61 -14.84 -14.97
CA LEU A 146 2.88 -13.61 -14.66
C LEU A 146 3.57 -12.80 -13.56
N LEU A 147 4.27 -13.46 -12.63
CA LEU A 147 4.88 -12.82 -11.47
C LEU A 147 6.33 -12.36 -11.70
N LYS A 148 6.79 -12.34 -12.95
CA LYS A 148 8.10 -11.79 -13.31
C LYS A 148 8.05 -10.27 -13.21
N ASN A 149 9.03 -9.71 -12.52
CA ASN A 149 9.19 -8.28 -12.35
C ASN A 149 10.65 -7.90 -12.68
N PRO A 150 11.00 -6.60 -12.77
CA PRO A 150 12.36 -6.18 -13.15
C PRO A 150 13.39 -6.33 -12.01
N TYR A 151 13.00 -6.83 -10.85
CA TYR A 151 13.83 -6.92 -9.66
C TYR A 151 14.54 -8.29 -9.54
N PRO A 152 15.70 -8.36 -8.87
CA PRO A 152 16.48 -7.23 -8.36
C PRO A 152 17.07 -6.41 -9.51
N LEU A 153 17.10 -5.09 -9.34
CA LEU A 153 17.75 -4.21 -10.31
C LEU A 153 19.25 -4.51 -10.28
N ARG A 154 19.88 -4.60 -11.45
CA ARG A 154 21.33 -4.78 -11.54
C ARG A 154 22.00 -3.48 -11.10
N ASP A 155 23.04 -3.59 -10.28
CA ASP A 155 23.96 -2.49 -10.06
C ASP A 155 24.66 -2.19 -11.39
N TYR A 156 24.48 -0.97 -11.90
CA TYR A 156 25.16 -0.47 -13.10
C TYR A 156 26.46 0.23 -12.72
#